data_AF-A0A0F8X6M3-F1
#
_entry.id   AF-A0A0F8X6M3-F1
#
_cell.length_a   1.000
_cell.length_b   1.000
_cell.length_c   1.000
_cell.angle_alpha   90.00
_cell.angle_beta   90.00
_cell.angle_gamma   90.00
#
_symmetry.space_group_name_H-M   'P 1'
#
loop_
_entity.id
_entity.type
_entity.pdbx_description
1 polymer ?
#
loop_
_entity_poly.entity_id
_entity_poly.type
_entity_poly.pdbx_seq_one_letter_code
_entity_poly.pdbx_strand_id
1 'polypeptide(L)'
;MNPALHPDTPPPPPPKPGSHEASRKGTPQVNSPAPGTPQLFQQGQYGPGGTTQLGNRYLSSDTPNAGNVLPQPPTIEEGWLPEGVKEKPTVDLQTILTSPDLISALSSHHPSYAAHQQTLQSLLKYNHDLANHLLELQSRLGDLRSSTEKLLLTHQSLEVSWRKKQSELDTALAPWSPKALYQRLAASIAEQEAVCQAVEESFLEEEQRHGRATEKEVGDWIRRVRAESAKLEARREAKSRWDEGRVGGWR
;
A
#
# COMPACT_ATOMS: atom_id res chain seq x y z
N MET A 1 -38.79 -29.44 15.80
CA MET A 1 -37.95 -30.44 16.48
C MET A 1 -36.51 -30.21 16.04
N ASN A 2 -35.69 -29.61 16.91
CA ASN A 2 -34.26 -29.42 16.70
C ASN A 2 -33.51 -30.66 17.19
N PRO A 3 -32.61 -31.28 16.40
CA PRO A 3 -31.67 -32.25 16.94
C PRO A 3 -30.48 -31.51 17.58
N ALA A 4 -30.14 -31.96 18.78
CA ALA A 4 -29.14 -31.40 19.66
C ALA A 4 -27.71 -31.49 19.08
N LEU A 5 -26.96 -30.39 19.23
CA LEU A 5 -25.52 -30.31 18.97
C LEU A 5 -24.77 -30.85 20.20
N HIS A 6 -24.05 -31.96 20.02
CA HIS A 6 -23.08 -32.46 21.00
C HIS A 6 -21.85 -31.54 21.05
N PRO A 7 -21.28 -31.22 22.24
CA PRO A 7 -20.21 -30.22 22.38
C PRO A 7 -18.76 -30.73 22.18
N ASP A 8 -18.54 -31.98 21.75
CA ASP A 8 -17.19 -32.60 21.70
C ASP A 8 -16.69 -32.94 20.28
N THR A 9 -16.75 -31.99 19.34
CA THR A 9 -16.11 -32.20 18.02
C THR A 9 -15.39 -30.93 17.57
N PRO A 10 -14.05 -30.95 17.38
CA PRO A 10 -13.33 -29.78 16.91
C PRO A 10 -13.74 -29.41 15.47
N PRO A 11 -13.80 -28.11 15.11
CA PRO A 11 -14.21 -27.69 13.78
C PRO A 11 -13.21 -28.16 12.71
N PRO A 12 -13.70 -28.52 11.50
CA PRO A 12 -12.85 -29.03 10.43
C PRO A 12 -11.86 -27.96 9.93
N PRO A 13 -10.62 -28.36 9.55
CA PRO A 13 -9.61 -27.45 9.04
C PRO A 13 -10.00 -26.86 7.68
N PRO A 14 -9.53 -25.65 7.33
CA PRO A 14 -9.83 -25.01 6.06
C PRO A 14 -9.27 -25.82 4.87
N PRO A 15 -9.98 -25.85 3.72
CA PRO A 15 -9.54 -26.59 2.55
C PRO A 15 -8.24 -26.01 1.97
N LYS A 16 -7.32 -26.90 1.55
CA LYS A 16 -6.06 -26.55 0.89
C LYS A 16 -6.34 -25.79 -0.43
N PRO A 17 -5.61 -24.69 -0.72
CA PRO A 17 -5.66 -24.10 -2.05
C PRO A 17 -5.14 -25.10 -3.08
N GLY A 18 -5.93 -25.26 -4.14
CA GLY A 18 -5.76 -26.29 -5.16
C GLY A 18 -4.43 -26.21 -5.92
N SER A 19 -3.88 -27.39 -6.16
CA SER A 19 -2.83 -27.66 -7.12
C SER A 19 -3.41 -27.50 -8.53
N HIS A 20 -3.26 -26.33 -9.15
CA HIS A 20 -3.24 -26.12 -10.60
C HIS A 20 -2.98 -24.65 -10.92
N GLU A 21 -1.70 -24.27 -11.06
CA GLU A 21 -1.26 -23.52 -12.23
C GLU A 21 0.21 -23.85 -12.49
N ALA A 22 0.39 -24.65 -13.52
CA ALA A 22 1.68 -25.10 -14.00
C ALA A 22 2.46 -23.92 -14.59
N SER A 23 3.76 -23.95 -14.37
CA SER A 23 4.75 -23.16 -15.09
C SER A 23 4.44 -23.03 -16.59
N ARG A 24 4.30 -21.78 -17.05
CA ARG A 24 4.79 -21.40 -18.38
C ARG A 24 5.84 -20.32 -18.21
N LYS A 25 7.10 -20.76 -18.31
CA LYS A 25 8.25 -19.93 -18.65
C LYS A 25 7.93 -19.17 -19.94
N GLY A 26 8.13 -17.85 -19.92
CA GLY A 26 7.95 -16.98 -21.08
C GLY A 26 8.10 -15.53 -20.66
N THR A 27 9.32 -15.08 -20.45
CA THR A 27 9.69 -13.67 -20.33
C THR A 27 9.19 -12.89 -21.55
N PRO A 28 8.73 -11.65 -21.37
CA PRO A 28 9.43 -10.58 -22.07
C PRO A 28 9.85 -9.45 -21.13
N GLN A 29 11.06 -9.01 -21.42
CA GLN A 29 11.79 -7.88 -20.87
C GLN A 29 11.09 -6.57 -21.24
N VAL A 30 10.70 -5.75 -20.26
CA VAL A 30 10.48 -4.30 -20.46
C VAL A 30 10.94 -3.53 -19.22
N ASN A 31 11.78 -2.53 -19.48
CA ASN A 31 12.42 -1.58 -18.58
C ASN A 31 11.43 -0.85 -17.64
N SER A 32 11.87 -0.67 -16.39
CA SER A 32 11.37 0.37 -15.49
C SER A 32 12.55 1.25 -15.05
N PRO A 33 12.52 2.57 -15.24
CA PRO A 33 13.27 3.49 -14.39
C PRO A 33 12.36 4.07 -13.30
N ALA A 34 12.83 3.91 -12.06
CA ALA A 34 12.31 4.56 -10.86
C ALA A 34 12.81 6.03 -10.76
N PRO A 35 12.23 6.85 -9.87
CA PRO A 35 12.24 8.32 -9.96
C PRO A 35 13.53 8.98 -9.43
N GLY A 36 13.89 10.09 -10.07
CA GLY A 36 15.13 10.83 -9.85
C GLY A 36 15.19 11.61 -8.53
N THR A 37 16.34 11.49 -7.88
CA THR A 37 16.89 12.40 -6.88
C THR A 37 17.57 13.61 -7.55
N PRO A 38 17.50 14.83 -7.01
CA PRO A 38 18.22 15.98 -7.58
C PRO A 38 19.69 15.95 -7.15
N GLN A 39 20.61 15.83 -8.12
CA GLN A 39 22.05 16.00 -7.92
C GLN A 39 22.51 17.38 -8.39
N LEU A 40 23.46 17.90 -7.62
CA LEU A 40 24.05 19.23 -7.65
C LEU A 40 24.71 19.60 -8.98
N PHE A 41 24.65 20.90 -9.28
CA PHE A 41 25.39 21.58 -10.33
C PHE A 41 26.91 21.35 -10.20
N GLN A 42 27.56 21.00 -11.31
CA GLN A 42 28.99 21.27 -11.51
C GLN A 42 29.27 21.76 -12.93
N GLN A 43 30.13 22.77 -12.97
CA GLN A 43 30.50 23.67 -14.06
C GLN A 43 31.54 23.06 -15.03
N GLY A 44 31.51 23.54 -16.27
CA GLY A 44 32.62 23.46 -17.26
C GLY A 44 32.18 22.89 -18.62
N GLN A 45 32.61 23.32 -19.80
CA GLN A 45 33.41 24.44 -20.31
C GLN A 45 33.34 24.33 -21.87
N TYR A 46 33.11 25.46 -22.55
CA TYR A 46 33.41 25.86 -23.96
C TYR A 46 33.51 24.86 -25.13
N GLY A 47 32.82 25.20 -26.24
CA GLY A 47 33.14 24.79 -27.62
C GLY A 47 32.07 25.22 -28.65
N PRO A 48 32.38 26.05 -29.68
CA PRO A 48 31.37 26.66 -30.56
C PRO A 48 31.26 26.00 -31.95
N GLY A 49 30.08 26.06 -32.55
CA GLY A 49 29.86 25.95 -33.99
C GLY A 49 29.08 24.71 -34.46
N GLY A 50 27.97 24.94 -35.17
CA GLY A 50 27.25 23.88 -35.88
C GLY A 50 25.77 24.18 -36.12
N THR A 51 25.48 25.04 -37.10
CA THR A 51 24.16 25.14 -37.73
C THR A 51 23.79 23.84 -38.44
N THR A 52 22.64 23.24 -38.11
CA THR A 52 21.89 22.42 -39.07
C THR A 52 20.43 22.33 -38.66
N GLN A 53 19.57 22.94 -39.49
CA GLN A 53 18.16 22.60 -39.60
C GLN A 53 18.05 21.10 -39.88
N LEU A 54 17.03 20.43 -39.31
CA LEU A 54 16.32 19.30 -39.91
C LEU A 54 15.14 18.89 -39.01
N GLY A 55 13.93 18.84 -39.59
CA GLY A 55 12.98 17.78 -39.29
C GLY A 55 11.83 18.07 -38.33
N ASN A 56 10.95 19.01 -38.69
CA ASN A 56 9.55 18.98 -38.26
C ASN A 56 8.89 17.70 -38.79
N ARG A 57 8.60 16.72 -37.93
CA ARG A 57 7.78 15.56 -38.31
C ARG A 57 7.15 14.87 -37.10
N TYR A 58 6.02 15.39 -36.63
CA TYR A 58 4.97 14.55 -36.02
C TYR A 58 3.60 15.11 -36.43
N LEU A 59 2.99 14.46 -37.42
CA LEU A 59 1.56 14.48 -37.67
C LEU A 59 0.94 13.23 -37.04
N SER A 60 -0.21 13.44 -36.39
CA SER A 60 -1.33 12.50 -36.14
C SER A 60 -1.08 11.40 -35.08
N SER A 61 -2.01 11.05 -34.20
CA SER A 61 -3.47 11.16 -34.16
C SER A 61 -3.95 11.09 -32.70
N ASP A 62 -5.22 11.43 -32.48
CA ASP A 62 -6.05 11.21 -31.28
C ASP A 62 -6.25 12.42 -30.37
N THR A 63 -6.86 13.46 -30.95
CA THR A 63 -7.82 14.30 -30.23
C THR A 63 -9.24 13.95 -30.71
N PRO A 64 -10.18 13.56 -29.83
CA PRO A 64 -11.57 13.49 -30.19
C PRO A 64 -12.13 14.92 -30.18
N ASN A 65 -11.79 15.71 -31.19
CA ASN A 65 -12.38 17.03 -31.40
C ASN A 65 -13.36 16.96 -32.57
N ALA A 66 -14.39 16.14 -32.40
CA ALA A 66 -15.58 16.14 -33.25
C ALA A 66 -16.73 16.62 -32.38
N GLY A 67 -17.10 17.91 -32.48
CA GLY A 67 -18.31 18.37 -31.78
C GLY A 67 -18.65 19.86 -31.77
N ASN A 68 -17.72 20.79 -31.97
CA ASN A 68 -18.06 22.22 -31.91
C ASN A 68 -17.35 23.01 -33.02
N VAL A 69 -17.68 22.72 -34.28
CA VAL A 69 -17.50 23.71 -35.35
C VAL A 69 -18.67 24.68 -35.22
N LEU A 70 -18.47 25.71 -34.41
CA LEU A 70 -19.37 26.87 -34.38
C LEU A 70 -19.48 27.43 -35.80
N PRO A 71 -20.71 27.66 -36.32
CA PRO A 71 -20.87 28.22 -37.65
C PRO A 71 -20.15 29.56 -37.71
N GLN A 72 -19.20 29.67 -38.63
CA GLN A 72 -18.48 30.91 -38.87
C GLN A 72 -19.53 31.98 -39.23
N PRO A 73 -19.54 33.14 -38.55
CA PRO A 73 -20.53 34.18 -38.86
C PRO A 73 -20.40 34.55 -40.35
N PRO A 74 -21.52 34.83 -41.03
CA PRO A 74 -21.47 35.21 -42.44
C PRO A 74 -20.55 36.43 -42.58
N THR A 75 -19.63 36.35 -43.54
CA THR A 75 -18.80 37.48 -43.95
C THR A 75 -19.71 38.67 -44.25
N ILE A 76 -19.34 39.84 -43.75
CA ILE A 76 -20.07 41.09 -44.02
C ILE A 76 -20.07 41.26 -45.54
N GLU A 77 -21.22 41.08 -46.18
CA GLU A 77 -21.38 41.32 -47.62
C GLU A 77 -21.03 42.79 -47.88
N GLU A 78 -20.02 43.03 -48.71
CA GLU A 78 -19.52 44.37 -49.02
C GLU A 78 -20.59 45.11 -49.83
N GLY A 79 -21.39 45.94 -49.15
CA GLY A 79 -22.51 46.69 -49.75
C GLY A 79 -23.90 46.44 -49.13
N TRP A 80 -24.00 45.74 -48.01
CA TRP A 80 -25.27 45.66 -47.28
C TRP A 80 -25.68 47.02 -46.70
N LEU A 81 -26.89 47.47 -47.02
CA LEU A 81 -27.56 48.59 -46.36
C LEU A 81 -28.93 48.10 -45.83
N PRO A 82 -29.35 48.55 -44.63
CA PRO A 82 -30.67 48.25 -44.10
C PRO A 82 -31.79 48.74 -45.03
N GLU A 83 -32.87 47.96 -45.13
CA GLU A 83 -34.10 48.39 -45.83
C GLU A 83 -34.61 49.70 -45.23
N GLY A 84 -34.88 50.68 -46.09
CA GLY A 84 -35.27 52.03 -45.69
C GLY A 84 -34.12 53.04 -45.51
N VAL A 85 -32.84 52.64 -45.60
CA VAL A 85 -31.71 53.59 -45.73
C VAL A 85 -31.41 53.89 -47.21
N LYS A 86 -31.65 52.92 -48.10
CA LYS A 86 -31.43 53.05 -49.55
C LYS A 86 -32.31 54.10 -50.24
N GLU A 87 -33.47 54.42 -49.66
CA GLU A 87 -34.48 55.31 -50.25
C GLU A 87 -34.50 56.73 -49.63
N LYS A 88 -33.58 57.04 -48.70
CA LYS A 88 -33.57 58.32 -48.00
C LYS A 88 -32.87 59.44 -48.78
N PRO A 89 -33.32 60.70 -48.64
CA PRO A 89 -32.66 61.85 -49.25
C PRO A 89 -31.27 62.08 -48.65
N THR A 90 -30.37 62.67 -49.42
CA THR A 90 -28.96 62.90 -49.05
C THR A 90 -28.77 63.65 -47.72
N VAL A 91 -29.71 64.55 -47.38
CA VAL A 91 -29.69 65.33 -46.13
C VAL A 91 -29.92 64.43 -44.90
N ASP A 92 -30.80 63.44 -45.00
CA ASP A 92 -31.07 62.48 -43.92
C ASP A 92 -29.92 61.49 -43.76
N LEU A 93 -29.29 61.08 -44.87
CA LEU A 93 -28.09 60.23 -44.83
C LEU A 93 -26.92 60.94 -44.14
N GLN A 94 -26.72 62.23 -44.37
CA GLN A 94 -25.71 63.03 -43.66
C GLN A 94 -26.00 63.11 -42.16
N THR A 95 -27.27 63.27 -41.77
CA THR A 95 -27.67 63.31 -40.35
C THR A 95 -27.41 61.97 -39.66
N ILE A 96 -27.69 60.86 -40.34
CA ILE A 96 -27.40 59.49 -39.87
C ILE A 96 -25.88 59.24 -39.80
N LEU A 97 -25.10 59.71 -40.78
CA LEU A 97 -23.64 59.60 -40.78
C LEU A 97 -22.96 60.44 -39.69
N THR A 98 -23.60 61.54 -39.28
CA THR A 98 -23.07 62.43 -38.22
C THR A 98 -23.29 61.85 -36.82
N SER A 99 -24.17 60.86 -36.68
CA SER A 99 -24.58 60.28 -35.38
C SER A 99 -24.07 58.84 -35.23
N PRO A 100 -22.97 58.60 -34.48
CA PRO A 100 -22.36 57.28 -34.37
C PRO A 100 -23.26 56.24 -33.69
N ASP A 101 -24.14 56.66 -32.77
CA ASP A 101 -25.09 55.76 -32.09
C ASP A 101 -26.15 55.20 -33.05
N LEU A 102 -26.58 56.01 -34.03
CA LEU A 102 -27.53 55.56 -35.06
C LEU A 102 -26.86 54.59 -36.05
N ILE A 103 -25.59 54.82 -36.39
CA ILE A 103 -24.79 53.89 -37.20
C ILE A 103 -24.64 52.55 -36.47
N SER A 104 -24.35 52.58 -35.16
CA SER A 104 -24.25 51.38 -34.33
C SER A 104 -25.58 50.60 -34.28
N ALA A 105 -26.69 51.29 -34.06
CA ALA A 105 -28.02 50.68 -34.08
C ALA A 105 -28.37 50.06 -35.45
N LEU A 106 -28.03 50.73 -36.55
CA LEU A 106 -28.23 50.20 -37.90
C LEU A 106 -27.33 48.99 -38.20
N SER A 107 -26.11 48.96 -37.66
CA SER A 107 -25.20 47.81 -37.82
C SER A 107 -25.69 46.56 -37.08
N SER A 108 -26.44 46.72 -35.98
CA SER A 108 -27.04 45.60 -35.23
C SER A 108 -28.20 44.90 -35.97
N HIS A 109 -28.75 45.52 -37.01
CA HIS A 109 -29.78 44.92 -37.88
C HIS A 109 -29.22 43.89 -38.86
N HIS A 110 -27.90 43.84 -39.04
CA HIS A 110 -27.29 42.88 -39.96
C HIS A 110 -27.38 41.46 -39.38
N PRO A 111 -27.76 40.43 -40.18
CA PRO A 111 -27.90 39.05 -39.69
C PRO A 111 -26.60 38.46 -39.11
N SER A 112 -25.41 38.98 -39.48
CA SER A 112 -24.15 38.56 -38.85
C SER A 112 -24.06 38.94 -37.38
N TYR A 113 -24.73 40.02 -36.94
CA TYR A 113 -24.75 40.43 -35.54
C TYR A 113 -25.46 39.37 -34.69
N ALA A 114 -26.63 38.90 -35.15
CA ALA A 114 -27.36 37.82 -34.49
C ALA A 114 -26.57 36.49 -34.48
N ALA A 115 -25.92 36.13 -35.60
CA ALA A 115 -25.09 34.93 -35.69
C ALA A 115 -23.86 34.99 -34.76
N HIS A 116 -23.20 36.15 -34.68
CA HIS A 116 -22.07 36.37 -33.78
C HIS A 116 -22.52 36.35 -32.31
N GLN A 117 -23.66 36.96 -32.00
CA GLN A 117 -24.23 36.93 -30.65
C GLN A 117 -24.60 35.50 -30.22
N GLN A 118 -25.21 34.70 -31.09
CA GLN A 118 -25.48 33.28 -30.83
C GLN A 118 -24.19 32.49 -30.60
N THR A 119 -23.17 32.75 -31.41
CA THR A 119 -21.84 32.14 -31.27
C THR A 119 -21.24 32.47 -29.89
N LEU A 120 -21.21 33.74 -29.51
CA LEU A 120 -20.72 34.17 -28.19
C LEU A 120 -21.51 33.56 -27.04
N GLN A 121 -22.85 33.53 -27.13
CA GLN A 121 -23.68 32.91 -26.11
C GLN A 121 -23.40 31.41 -25.96
N SER A 122 -23.17 30.70 -27.06
CA SER A 122 -22.81 29.27 -27.00
C SER A 122 -21.42 29.04 -26.39
N LEU A 123 -20.44 29.90 -26.70
CA LEU A 123 -19.10 29.85 -26.12
C LEU A 123 -19.14 30.15 -24.61
N LEU A 124 -19.94 31.12 -24.19
CA LEU A 124 -20.15 31.42 -22.77
C LEU A 124 -20.82 30.28 -22.03
N LYS A 125 -21.85 29.65 -22.62
CA LYS A 125 -22.48 28.44 -22.06
C LYS A 125 -21.48 27.30 -21.92
N TYR A 126 -20.71 27.03 -22.97
CA TYR A 126 -19.66 26.01 -22.94
C TYR A 126 -18.61 26.28 -21.84
N ASN A 127 -18.15 27.52 -21.70
CA ASN A 127 -17.19 27.88 -20.66
C ASN A 127 -17.78 27.70 -19.26
N HIS A 128 -19.06 28.05 -19.08
CA HIS A 128 -19.78 27.83 -17.83
C HIS A 128 -19.92 26.34 -17.49
N ASP A 129 -20.33 25.52 -18.46
CA ASP A 129 -20.45 24.07 -18.29
C ASP A 129 -19.09 23.43 -17.96
N LEU A 130 -18.03 23.88 -18.61
CA LEU A 130 -16.66 23.45 -18.32
C LEU A 130 -16.25 23.82 -16.90
N ALA A 131 -16.54 25.05 -16.44
CA ALA A 131 -16.24 25.48 -15.08
C ALA A 131 -17.00 24.64 -14.04
N ASN A 132 -18.28 24.34 -14.29
CA ASN A 132 -19.07 23.46 -13.41
C ASN A 132 -18.49 22.04 -13.36
N HIS A 133 -18.08 21.48 -14.50
CA HIS A 133 -17.43 20.18 -14.55
C HIS A 133 -16.09 20.15 -13.80
N LEU A 134 -15.30 21.22 -13.87
CA LEU A 134 -14.06 21.33 -13.11
C LEU A 134 -14.31 21.41 -11.60
N LEU A 135 -15.37 22.10 -11.16
CA LEU A 135 -15.77 22.14 -9.75
C LEU A 135 -16.24 20.78 -9.25
N GLU A 136 -17.02 20.04 -10.05
CA GLU A 136 -17.42 18.68 -9.73
C GLU A 136 -16.19 17.76 -9.59
N LEU A 137 -15.27 17.82 -10.56
CA LEU A 137 -14.05 17.02 -10.53
C LEU A 137 -13.15 17.38 -9.33
N GLN A 138 -13.08 18.66 -8.97
CA GLN A 138 -12.39 19.12 -7.77
C GLN A 138 -13.01 18.53 -6.51
N SER A 139 -14.34 18.53 -6.39
CA SER A 139 -15.03 17.94 -5.23
C SER A 139 -14.74 16.44 -5.11
N ARG A 140 -14.84 15.70 -6.24
CA ARG A 140 -14.55 14.27 -6.32
C ARG A 140 -13.10 13.95 -5.96
N LEU A 141 -12.15 14.78 -6.40
CA LEU A 141 -10.74 14.63 -6.01
C LEU A 141 -10.53 14.88 -4.51
N GLY A 142 -11.26 15.84 -3.93
CA GLY A 142 -11.27 16.08 -2.49
C GLY A 142 -11.75 14.85 -1.71
N ASP A 143 -12.88 14.27 -2.12
CA ASP A 143 -13.44 13.07 -1.52
C ASP A 143 -12.48 11.88 -1.61
N LEU A 144 -11.91 11.65 -2.81
CA LEU A 144 -10.97 10.56 -3.04
C LEU A 144 -9.72 10.72 -2.17
N ARG A 145 -9.16 11.93 -2.08
CA ARG A 145 -8.02 12.22 -1.18
C ARG A 145 -8.36 11.90 0.26
N SER A 146 -9.49 12.38 0.77
CA SER A 146 -9.92 12.11 2.15
C SER A 146 -10.13 10.62 2.43
N SER A 147 -10.65 9.86 1.45
CA SER A 147 -10.83 8.42 1.54
C SER A 147 -9.48 7.69 1.56
N THR A 148 -8.54 8.09 0.71
CA THR A 148 -7.20 7.49 0.67
C THR A 148 -6.40 7.79 1.94
N GLU A 149 -6.54 8.99 2.51
CA GLU A 149 -5.92 9.37 3.77
C GLU A 149 -6.43 8.48 4.91
N LYS A 150 -7.75 8.29 5.01
CA LYS A 150 -8.34 7.36 5.99
C LYS A 150 -7.82 5.94 5.79
N LEU A 151 -7.78 5.45 4.55
CA LEU A 151 -7.28 4.10 4.26
C LEU A 151 -5.81 3.95 4.68
N LEU A 152 -4.96 4.94 4.39
CA LEU A 152 -3.56 4.94 4.76
C LEU A 152 -3.39 4.91 6.28
N LEU A 153 -4.12 5.75 7.02
CA LEU A 153 -4.10 5.74 8.48
C LEU A 153 -4.54 4.38 9.06
N THR A 154 -5.59 3.77 8.51
CA THR A 154 -6.02 2.43 8.94
C THR A 154 -4.97 1.37 8.65
N HIS A 155 -4.34 1.40 7.48
CA HIS A 155 -3.28 0.48 7.10
C HIS A 155 -2.07 0.61 8.03
N GLN A 156 -1.64 1.85 8.31
CA GLN A 156 -0.55 2.11 9.25
C GLN A 156 -0.87 1.60 10.65
N SER A 157 -2.10 1.81 11.13
CA SER A 157 -2.52 1.29 12.44
C SER A 157 -2.51 -0.25 12.49
N LEU A 158 -2.94 -0.90 11.40
CA LEU A 158 -2.95 -2.36 11.28
C LEU A 158 -1.52 -2.90 11.26
N GLU A 159 -0.63 -2.29 10.50
CA GLU A 159 0.79 -2.65 10.46
C GLU A 159 1.45 -2.61 11.85
N VAL A 160 1.21 -1.54 12.62
CA VAL A 160 1.74 -1.40 13.98
C VAL A 160 1.16 -2.49 14.87
N SER A 161 -0.15 -2.74 14.78
CA SER A 161 -0.80 -3.81 15.55
C SER A 161 -0.28 -5.20 15.20
N TRP A 162 0.02 -5.45 13.92
CA TRP A 162 0.57 -6.72 13.44
C TRP A 162 2.01 -6.91 13.91
N ARG A 163 2.87 -5.89 13.81
CA ARG A 163 4.24 -5.96 14.35
C ARG A 163 4.23 -6.23 15.85
N LYS A 164 3.31 -5.59 16.59
CA LYS A 164 3.11 -5.87 18.02
C LYS A 164 2.72 -7.34 18.23
N LYS A 165 1.74 -7.85 17.50
CA LYS A 165 1.30 -9.26 17.60
C LYS A 165 2.40 -10.25 17.26
N GLN A 166 3.22 -9.97 16.25
CA GLN A 166 4.39 -10.77 15.93
C GLN A 166 5.39 -10.79 17.09
N SER A 167 5.71 -9.64 17.67
CA SER A 167 6.61 -9.58 18.83
C SER A 167 6.06 -10.30 20.06
N GLU A 168 4.75 -10.26 20.29
CA GLU A 168 4.07 -11.02 21.35
C GLU A 168 4.21 -12.53 21.11
N LEU A 169 4.02 -12.99 19.87
CA LEU A 169 4.19 -14.38 19.48
C LEU A 169 5.65 -14.82 19.62
N ASP A 170 6.61 -14.03 19.15
CA ASP A 170 8.03 -14.35 19.28
C ASP A 170 8.45 -14.44 20.75
N THR A 171 7.93 -13.55 21.60
CA THR A 171 8.16 -13.58 23.04
C THR A 171 7.53 -14.83 23.68
N ALA A 172 6.30 -15.18 23.29
CA ALA A 172 5.61 -16.36 23.80
C ALA A 172 6.28 -17.67 23.35
N LEU A 173 6.85 -17.70 22.14
CA LEU A 173 7.54 -18.87 21.58
C LEU A 173 9.00 -18.96 22.03
N ALA A 174 9.65 -17.87 22.44
CA ALA A 174 11.06 -17.87 22.82
C ALA A 174 11.43 -18.97 23.86
N PRO A 175 10.64 -19.22 24.93
CA PRO A 175 10.92 -20.30 25.89
C PRO A 175 10.77 -21.72 25.31
N TRP A 176 9.96 -21.86 24.26
CA TRP A 176 9.71 -23.12 23.56
C TRP A 176 10.59 -23.30 22.33
N SER A 177 11.48 -22.34 22.06
CA SER A 177 12.47 -22.47 21.00
C SER A 177 13.39 -23.67 21.28
N PRO A 178 13.88 -24.38 20.24
CA PRO A 178 14.77 -25.52 20.43
C PRO A 178 15.99 -25.20 21.30
N LYS A 179 16.53 -23.99 21.18
CA LYS A 179 17.66 -23.50 21.98
C LYS A 179 17.27 -23.31 23.45
N ALA A 180 16.12 -22.71 23.75
CA ALA A 180 15.66 -22.51 25.12
C ALA A 180 15.32 -23.84 25.80
N LEU A 181 14.70 -24.77 25.08
CA LEU A 181 14.44 -26.13 25.57
C LEU A 181 15.74 -26.88 25.87
N TYR A 182 16.74 -26.78 24.99
CA TYR A 182 18.06 -27.35 25.22
C TYR A 182 18.76 -26.74 26.43
N GLN A 183 18.72 -25.41 26.58
CA GLN A 183 19.27 -24.73 27.76
C GLN A 183 18.57 -25.17 29.04
N ARG A 184 17.24 -25.31 29.03
CA ARG A 184 16.47 -25.84 30.17
C ARG A 184 16.85 -27.29 30.49
N LEU A 185 17.07 -28.13 29.47
CA LEU A 185 17.54 -29.50 29.67
C LEU A 185 18.93 -29.51 30.33
N ALA A 186 19.86 -28.70 29.82
CA ALA A 186 21.20 -28.56 30.40
C ALA A 186 21.16 -28.04 31.84
N ALA A 187 20.33 -27.03 32.13
CA ALA A 187 20.12 -26.53 33.48
C ALA A 187 19.55 -27.62 34.41
N SER A 188 18.55 -28.39 33.95
CA SER A 188 17.97 -29.48 34.75
C SER A 188 18.95 -30.62 35.03
N ILE A 189 19.97 -30.82 34.19
CA ILE A 189 21.07 -31.76 34.45
C ILE A 189 21.95 -31.21 35.56
N ALA A 190 22.37 -29.95 35.47
CA ALA A 190 23.20 -29.30 36.50
C ALA A 190 22.47 -29.25 37.86
N GLU A 191 21.17 -28.93 37.87
CA GLU A 191 20.35 -28.99 39.08
C GLU A 191 20.28 -30.40 39.65
N GLN A 192 20.11 -31.43 38.81
CA GLN A 192 20.09 -32.81 39.26
C GLN A 192 21.45 -33.29 39.79
N GLU A 193 22.56 -32.81 39.22
CA GLU A 193 23.91 -33.07 39.72
C GLU A 193 24.08 -32.48 41.13
N ALA A 194 23.64 -31.23 41.33
CA ALA A 194 23.64 -30.59 42.64
C ALA A 194 22.73 -31.33 43.64
N VAL A 195 21.58 -31.85 43.21
CA VAL A 195 20.71 -32.67 44.07
C VAL A 195 21.38 -33.99 44.44
N CYS A 196 22.07 -34.67 43.51
CA CYS A 196 22.81 -35.89 43.83
C CYS A 196 23.90 -35.62 44.87
N GLN A 197 24.70 -34.56 44.66
CA GLN A 197 25.72 -34.12 45.61
C GLN A 197 25.12 -33.78 46.98
N ALA A 198 24.01 -33.04 47.02
CA ALA A 198 23.34 -32.71 48.28
C ALA A 198 22.78 -33.94 49.00
N VAL A 199 22.27 -34.95 48.28
CA VAL A 199 21.81 -36.21 48.90
C VAL A 199 23.00 -37.00 49.46
N GLU A 200 24.14 -36.99 48.77
CA GLU A 200 25.38 -37.61 49.25
C GLU A 200 25.93 -36.88 50.51
N GLU A 201 25.96 -35.55 50.48
CA GLU A 201 26.41 -34.70 51.60
C GLU A 201 25.45 -34.79 52.80
N SER A 202 24.14 -34.86 52.57
CA SER A 202 23.14 -34.94 53.66
C SER A 202 23.32 -36.16 54.57
N PHE A 203 23.80 -37.27 54.02
CA PHE A 203 24.09 -38.49 54.79
C PHE A 203 25.32 -38.32 55.67
N LEU A 204 26.36 -37.66 55.15
CA LEU A 204 27.58 -37.34 55.91
C LEU A 204 27.28 -36.33 57.03
N GLU A 205 26.42 -35.34 56.78
CA GLU A 205 26.02 -34.36 57.80
C GLU A 205 25.14 -34.97 58.91
N GLU A 206 24.29 -35.94 58.58
CA GLU A 206 23.42 -36.63 59.54
C GLU A 206 24.23 -37.53 60.50
N GLU A 207 25.28 -38.20 60.00
CA GLU A 207 26.23 -38.97 60.82
C GLU A 207 27.02 -38.07 61.80
N GLN A 208 27.37 -36.85 61.38
CA GLN A 208 28.03 -35.84 62.22
C GLN A 208 27.12 -35.26 63.32
N ARG A 209 25.78 -35.24 63.12
CA ARG A 209 24.82 -34.63 64.06
C ARG A 209 24.10 -35.63 64.98
N HIS A 210 23.83 -36.84 64.52
CA HIS A 210 22.99 -37.81 65.24
C HIS A 210 23.70 -39.12 65.64
N GLY A 211 25.02 -39.21 65.44
CA GLY A 211 25.74 -40.46 65.68
C GLY A 211 25.40 -41.52 64.63
N ARG A 212 25.90 -42.75 64.82
CA ARG A 212 25.83 -43.83 63.81
C ARG A 212 24.41 -44.03 63.27
N ALA A 213 24.21 -43.80 61.97
CA ALA A 213 22.95 -43.98 61.27
C ALA A 213 22.38 -45.40 61.43
N THR A 214 21.06 -45.52 61.52
CA THR A 214 20.39 -46.82 61.61
C THR A 214 20.40 -47.53 60.25
N GLU A 215 20.42 -48.88 60.25
CA GLU A 215 20.43 -49.69 59.03
C GLU A 215 19.26 -49.37 58.07
N LYS A 216 18.12 -48.97 58.64
CA LYS A 216 16.93 -48.54 57.88
C LYS A 216 17.16 -47.20 57.16
N GLU A 217 17.76 -46.22 57.82
CA GLU A 217 18.08 -44.91 57.22
C GLU A 217 19.10 -45.05 56.09
N VAL A 218 20.10 -45.92 56.28
CA VAL A 218 21.07 -46.28 55.24
C VAL A 218 20.37 -46.89 54.03
N GLY A 219 19.45 -47.85 54.25
CA GLY A 219 18.66 -48.45 53.17
C GLY A 219 17.79 -47.44 52.41
N ASP A 220 17.19 -46.48 53.11
CA ASP A 220 16.36 -45.42 52.53
C ASP A 220 17.20 -44.38 51.77
N TRP A 221 18.40 -44.08 52.27
CA TRP A 221 19.37 -43.22 51.58
C TRP A 221 19.89 -43.87 50.30
N ILE A 222 20.32 -45.14 50.32
CA ILE A 222 20.80 -45.86 49.12
C ILE A 222 19.72 -45.87 48.04
N ARG A 223 18.46 -46.07 48.41
CA ARG A 223 17.33 -46.02 47.47
C ARG A 223 17.17 -44.62 46.85
N ARG A 224 17.31 -43.56 47.64
CA ARG A 224 17.25 -42.16 47.17
C ARG A 224 18.41 -41.83 46.24
N VAL A 225 19.65 -42.15 46.61
CA VAL A 225 20.84 -41.94 45.77
C VAL A 225 20.67 -42.62 44.43
N ARG A 226 20.32 -43.92 44.41
CA ARG A 226 20.11 -44.66 43.16
C ARG A 226 19.01 -44.06 42.30
N ALA A 227 17.91 -43.60 42.91
CA ALA A 227 16.82 -42.98 42.17
C ALA A 227 17.23 -41.64 41.55
N GLU A 228 17.97 -40.79 42.27
CA GLU A 228 18.44 -39.51 41.77
C GLU A 228 19.58 -39.66 40.74
N SER A 229 20.50 -40.60 40.92
CA SER A 229 21.54 -40.94 39.93
C SER A 229 20.94 -41.51 38.64
N ALA A 230 19.93 -42.39 38.73
CA ALA A 230 19.24 -42.90 37.55
C ALA A 230 18.55 -41.79 36.75
N LYS A 231 17.93 -40.80 37.44
CA LYS A 231 17.36 -39.62 36.79
C LYS A 231 18.42 -38.76 36.11
N LEU A 232 19.61 -38.63 36.70
CA LEU A 232 20.72 -37.90 36.12
C LEU A 232 21.22 -38.55 34.82
N GLU A 233 21.45 -39.86 34.86
CA GLU A 233 21.89 -40.64 33.69
C GLU A 233 20.87 -40.57 32.54
N ALA A 234 19.58 -40.73 32.84
CA ALA A 234 18.51 -40.62 31.85
C ALA A 234 18.48 -39.23 31.17
N ARG A 235 18.70 -38.14 31.92
CA ARG A 235 18.78 -36.79 31.33
C ARG A 235 20.04 -36.57 30.50
N ARG A 236 21.18 -37.13 30.91
CA ARG A 236 22.43 -37.10 30.13
C ARG A 236 22.29 -37.87 28.82
N GLU A 237 21.65 -39.02 28.82
CA GLU A 237 21.32 -39.78 27.61
C GLU A 237 20.37 -38.97 26.71
N ALA A 238 19.32 -38.37 27.28
CA ALA A 238 18.40 -37.51 26.52
C ALA A 238 19.14 -36.33 25.85
N LYS A 239 20.12 -35.72 26.54
CA LYS A 239 20.96 -34.67 25.96
C LYS A 239 21.88 -35.19 24.85
N SER A 240 22.54 -36.34 25.03
CA SER A 240 23.37 -36.97 24.00
C SER A 240 22.55 -37.29 22.74
N ARG A 241 21.34 -37.83 22.91
CA ARG A 241 20.40 -38.03 21.81
C ARG A 241 19.97 -36.72 21.17
N TRP A 242 19.89 -35.64 21.94
CA TRP A 242 19.62 -34.31 21.43
C TRP A 242 20.75 -33.75 20.58
N ASP A 243 21.99 -33.87 21.04
CA ASP A 243 23.18 -33.42 20.33
C ASP A 243 23.38 -34.18 19.00
N GLU A 244 22.94 -35.44 18.94
CA GLU A 244 22.95 -36.27 17.74
C GLU A 244 21.73 -36.06 16.81
N GLY A 245 20.78 -35.19 17.17
CA GLY A 245 19.56 -34.94 16.39
C GLY A 245 18.53 -36.08 16.45
N ARG A 246 18.65 -37.02 17.40
CA ARG A 246 17.68 -38.10 17.66
C ARG A 246 16.54 -37.66 18.59
N VAL A 247 16.09 -36.40 18.44
CA VAL A 247 14.98 -35.80 19.20
C VAL A 247 13.72 -35.86 18.36
N GLY A 248 12.65 -36.43 18.90
CA GLY A 248 11.39 -36.58 18.18
C GLY A 248 11.26 -37.95 17.51
N GLY A 249 11.24 -38.99 18.34
CA GLY A 249 10.73 -40.29 17.92
C GLY A 249 9.21 -40.29 17.97
N TRP A 250 8.56 -39.90 16.87
CA TRP A 250 7.28 -40.48 16.45
C TRP A 250 7.52 -41.00 15.04
N ARG A 251 7.85 -42.29 14.94
CA ARG A 251 7.57 -43.10 13.76
C ARG A 251 6.34 -43.93 14.06
#